data_AF-F3AZ71-F1
#
_entry.id   AF-F3AZ71-F1
#
_cell.length_a   1.000
_cell.length_b   1.000
_cell.length_c   1.000
_cell.angle_alpha   90.00
_cell.angle_beta   90.00
_cell.angle_gamma   90.00
#
_symmetry.space_group_name_H-M   'P 1'
#
loop_
_entity.id
_entity.type
_entity.pdbx_description
1 polymer ?
#
loop_
_entity_poly.entity_id
_entity_poly.type
_entity_poly.pdbx_seq_one_letter_code
_entity_poly.pdbx_strand_id
1 'polypeptide(L)' 'MIILSKEQVILLHAQLIAETGGAKGVRDEGLLESALYAPF' A
#
# COMPACT_ATOMS: atom_id res chain seq x y z
N MET A 1 0.82 -5.69 17.87
CA MET A 1 0.21 -4.90 16.78
C MET A 1 1.12 -5.01 15.57
N ILE A 2 0.64 -5.49 14.44
CA ILE A 2 1.47 -5.64 13.23
C ILE A 2 1.32 -4.32 12.46
N ILE A 3 2.44 -3.62 12.25
CA ILE A 3 2.50 -2.39 11.46
C ILE A 3 3.25 -2.74 10.17
N LEU A 4 2.59 -2.56 9.02
CA LEU A 4 3.20 -2.77 7.72
C LEU A 4 3.94 -1.50 7.31
N SER A 5 5.17 -1.65 6.81
CA SER A 5 5.92 -0.54 6.22
C SER A 5 5.36 -0.19 4.84
N LYS A 6 5.57 1.06 4.38
CA LYS A 6 5.14 1.55 3.05
C LYS A 6 5.52 0.57 1.93
N GLU A 7 6.77 0.09 1.94
CA GLU A 7 7.28 -0.89 0.97
C GLU A 7 6.52 -2.22 1.01
N GLN A 8 6.18 -2.72 2.21
CA GLN A 8 5.41 -3.96 2.36
C GLN A 8 4.00 -3.82 1.79
N VAL A 9 3.35 -2.66 2.00
CA VAL A 9 2.03 -2.38 1.45
C VAL A 9 2.08 -2.31 -0.09
N ILE A 10 3.08 -1.65 -0.65
CA ILE A 10 3.27 -1.56 -2.10
C ILE A 10 3.52 -2.94 -2.72
N LEU A 11 4.35 -3.75 -2.06
CA LEU A 11 4.69 -5.09 -2.54
C LEU A 11 3.46 -6.01 -2.50
N LEU A 12 2.69 -5.96 -1.42
CA LEU A 12 1.43 -6.71 -1.29
C LEU A 12 0.41 -6.27 -2.36
N HIS A 13 0.27 -4.97 -2.58
CA HIS A 13 -0.60 -4.43 -3.63
C HIS A 13 -0.16 -4.91 -5.02
N ALA A 14 1.14 -4.92 -5.31
CA ALA A 14 1.67 -5.40 -6.57
C ALA A 14 1.39 -6.90 -6.81
N GLN A 15 1.46 -7.71 -5.75
CA GLN A 15 1.09 -9.13 -5.81
C GLN A 15 -0.40 -9.31 -6.07
N LEU A 16 -1.25 -8.59 -5.33
CA LEU A 16 -2.71 -8.62 -5.52
C LEU A 16 -3.11 -8.26 -6.94
N ILE A 17 -2.58 -7.16 -7.49
CA ILE A 17 -2.85 -6.71 -8.86
C ILE A 17 -2.40 -7.76 -9.90
N ALA A 18 -1.31 -8.50 -9.63
CA ALA A 18 -0.84 -9.55 -10.52
C ALA A 18 -1.82 -10.74 -10.61
N GLU A 19 -2.54 -11.04 -9.53
CA GLU A 19 -3.49 -12.15 -9.46
C GLU A 19 -4.92 -11.74 -9.83
N THR A 20 -5.37 -10.57 -9.38
CA THR A 20 -6.76 -10.11 -9.59
C THR A 20 -6.92 -9.23 -10.83
N GLY A 21 -5.81 -8.75 -11.39
CA GLY A 21 -5.82 -7.66 -12.37
C GLY A 21 -6.09 -6.29 -11.72
N GLY A 22 -5.66 -5.22 -12.39
CA GLY A 22 -5.88 -3.85 -11.96
C GLY A 22 -4.76 -2.89 -12.38
N ALA A 23 -4.85 -1.63 -11.95
CA ALA A 23 -3.83 -0.61 -12.18
C ALA A 23 -2.73 -0.69 -11.11
N LYS A 24 -1.47 -0.81 -11.55
CA LYS A 24 -0.30 -0.74 -10.69
C LYS A 24 0.06 0.71 -10.37
N GLY A 25 0.61 0.94 -9.18
CA GLY A 25 1.19 2.21 -8.77
C GLY A 25 0.48 2.84 -7.57
N VAL A 26 1.12 3.83 -6.97
CA VAL A 26 0.56 4.61 -5.86
C VAL A 26 0.01 5.91 -6.44
N ARG A 27 -1.25 6.23 -6.13
CA ARG A 27 -1.89 7.46 -6.61
C ARG A 27 -1.21 8.71 -6.09
N ASP A 28 -0.89 8.69 -4.79
CA ASP A 28 -0.21 9.78 -4.10
C ASP A 28 0.55 9.20 -2.90
N GLU A 29 1.85 9.44 -2.85
CA GLU A 29 2.71 8.89 -1.79
C GLU A 29 2.42 9.54 -0.43
N GLY A 30 2.09 10.83 -0.40
CA GLY A 30 1.77 11.54 0.83
C GLY A 30 0.46 11.06 1.45
N LEU A 31 -0.52 10.71 0.60
CA LEU A 31 -1.76 10.07 1.05
C LEU A 31 -1.51 8.68 1.65
N LEU A 32 -0.66 7.87 1.01
CA LEU A 32 -0.30 6.55 1.50
C LEU A 32 0.40 6.62 2.85
N GLU A 33 1.35 7.55 3.01
CA GLU A 33 2.05 7.77 4.27
C GLU A 33 1.10 8.28 5.36
N SER A 34 0.23 9.23 5.04
CA SER A 34 -0.77 9.71 5.99
C SER A 34 -1.70 8.58 6.47
N ALA A 35 -2.09 7.65 5.59
CA ALA A 35 -2.91 6.50 5.97
C ALA A 35 -2.14 5.48 6.83
N LEU A 36 -0.83 5.32 6.60
CA LEU A 36 0.03 4.42 7.35
C LEU A 36 0.32 4.91 8.77
N TYR A 37 0.45 6.24 8.93
CA TYR A 37 0.75 6.90 10.21
C TYR A 37 -0.50 7.43 10.93
N ALA A 38 -1.69 7.32 10.33
CA ALA A 38 -2.93 7.69 10.99
C ALA A 38 -3.19 6.74 12.19
N PRO A 39 -3.48 7.27 13.38
CA PRO A 39 -3.90 6.45 14.52
C PRO A 39 -5.28 5.83 14.24
N PHE A 40 -5.40 4.53 14.48
CA PHE A 40 -6.61 3.70 14.31
C PHE A 40 -7.40 3.56 15.62
#